data_AF-A0A935ZAW5-F1
#
_entry.id   AF-A0A935ZAW5-F1
#
_cell.length_a   1.000
_cell.length_b   1.000
_cell.length_c   1.000
_cell.angle_alpha   90.00
_cell.angle_beta   90.00
_cell.angle_gamma   90.00
#
_symmetry.space_group_name_H-M   'P 1'
#
loop_
_entity.id
_entity.type
_entity.pdbx_description
1 polymer ?
#
loop_
_entity_poly.entity_id
_entity_poly.type
_entity_poly.pdbx_seq_one_letter_code
_entity_poly.pdbx_strand_id
1 'polypeptide(L)'
;MKAALGLGITWAVLALAGAPMPAMAAELPKDPLEVDVDADDDDGDGVADGAAPRVAGVAARDLVPLPTYAIGRTVELVGGGLRAVLPDGRPVTTPLVAPRGTAIQAVASPRDSASLVVDGKTRVPVVVRAYGFEDRAEVATAPATSFLGFSRALPDVPPSEDPDAFRITALGPEPGPVDVLSVDAKGALLGRIDGVPLDAECGKARPGCHASRLLRVVVDGVDGSHPSSLGRSLVGRVGGFVVVLRGRRKVASVRVVGPRGVVTEAYRLRVKGTVLRAEKTGKPALFGNEVDAVAEARADLSDAAALFSQCGVAVDVADADVRVASPPPPSLVSFGNDLGLPASGGEVRALVDGKHVAAPIAPGATPLEAAMMFAKYLELNGFVAEVTRNARIAPGATGSVDVRVLRRGGGPARVSTEGPMTTDRTLAVALGVVELSDGLTHFGDMDSPSGTLEERSLVKSLEPVTRGAHVVYVPYFSGGGRIGESFIYGDGSSVRNVVIVDRSGARARQSSHAVAHELGHVLLDMPGHPDDFGKDTPHLLMDSDASDASAYGPRRLTNDECARIVRESGPRSKAPILEVLPRGPVPALKLP
;
A
#
# COMPACT_ATOMS: atom_id res chain seq x y z
N MET A 1 -41.69 42.75 -66.89
CA MET A 1 -42.93 43.57 -66.84
C MET A 1 -43.23 43.80 -65.36
N LYS A 2 -42.95 44.98 -64.76
CA LYS A 2 -43.85 46.16 -64.64
C LYS A 2 -45.29 45.72 -64.26
N ALA A 3 -45.95 46.18 -63.19
CA ALA A 3 -45.91 47.41 -62.38
C ALA A 3 -46.43 47.08 -60.96
N ALA A 4 -45.99 47.65 -59.83
CA ALA A 4 -46.04 49.04 -59.33
C ALA A 4 -47.46 49.63 -59.22
N LEU A 5 -47.97 49.76 -57.97
CA LEU A 5 -48.91 50.73 -57.38
C LEU A 5 -49.44 50.11 -56.07
N GLY A 6 -49.47 50.70 -54.89
CA GLY A 6 -49.28 52.08 -54.45
C GLY A 6 -50.29 52.38 -53.34
N LEU A 7 -49.81 52.88 -52.19
CA LEU A 7 -50.49 53.61 -51.12
C LEU A 7 -51.41 52.87 -50.11
N GLY A 8 -51.26 53.26 -48.84
CA GLY A 8 -52.33 53.21 -47.86
C GLY A 8 -51.95 52.94 -46.39
N ILE A 9 -50.95 53.62 -45.83
CA ILE A 9 -50.70 53.61 -44.37
C ILE A 9 -51.80 54.44 -43.70
N THR A 10 -52.60 53.82 -42.83
CA THR A 10 -53.40 54.53 -41.82
C THR A 10 -53.21 53.85 -40.47
N TRP A 11 -52.74 54.64 -39.52
CA TRP A 11 -52.46 54.26 -38.13
C TRP A 11 -53.77 54.04 -37.36
N ALA A 12 -53.89 52.91 -36.67
CA ALA A 12 -54.80 52.74 -35.56
C ALA A 12 -53.98 52.38 -34.32
N VAL A 13 -53.74 53.39 -33.47
CA VAL A 13 -53.18 53.23 -32.13
C VAL A 13 -54.26 52.58 -31.26
N LEU A 14 -54.14 51.28 -31.02
CA LEU A 14 -54.93 50.59 -30.01
C LEU A 14 -54.15 50.64 -28.69
N ALA A 15 -54.54 51.55 -27.81
CA ALA A 15 -54.06 51.60 -26.43
C ALA A 15 -54.61 50.40 -25.65
N LEU A 16 -53.89 49.28 -25.68
CA LEU A 16 -54.06 48.19 -24.73
C LEU A 16 -53.37 48.61 -23.43
N ALA A 17 -54.18 49.07 -22.48
CA ALA A 17 -53.80 49.17 -21.08
C ALA A 17 -53.36 47.77 -20.61
N GLY A 18 -52.04 47.58 -20.51
CA GLY A 18 -51.47 46.41 -19.85
C GLY A 18 -51.87 46.45 -18.39
N ALA A 19 -52.81 45.60 -18.00
CA ALA A 19 -53.03 45.29 -16.60
C ALA A 19 -51.69 44.80 -16.01
N PRO A 20 -51.26 45.30 -14.84
CA PRO A 20 -50.10 44.73 -14.18
C PRO A 20 -50.43 43.26 -13.91
N MET A 21 -49.67 42.35 -14.55
CA MET A 21 -49.65 40.97 -14.11
C MET A 21 -49.31 41.01 -12.62
N PRO A 22 -50.14 40.46 -11.72
CA PRO A 22 -49.73 40.28 -10.36
C PRO A 22 -48.47 39.43 -10.42
N ALA A 23 -47.36 39.99 -9.92
CA ALA A 23 -46.18 39.21 -9.64
C ALA A 23 -46.64 38.05 -8.77
N MET A 24 -46.74 36.85 -9.35
CA MET A 24 -46.97 35.65 -8.56
C MET A 24 -45.79 35.57 -7.62
N ALA A 25 -46.03 35.89 -6.34
CA ALA A 25 -45.12 35.56 -5.27
C ALA A 25 -44.95 34.04 -5.35
N ALA A 26 -43.83 33.60 -5.91
CA ALA A 26 -43.46 32.20 -5.93
C ALA A 26 -43.56 31.70 -4.49
N GLU A 27 -44.47 30.76 -4.25
CA GLU A 27 -44.64 30.16 -2.94
C GLU A 27 -43.29 29.56 -2.53
N LEU A 28 -42.73 30.09 -1.44
CA LEU A 28 -41.41 29.69 -0.99
C LEU A 28 -41.44 28.21 -0.60
N PRO A 29 -40.43 27.41 -0.99
CA PRO A 29 -40.40 26.01 -0.60
C PRO A 29 -40.44 25.90 0.92
N LYS A 30 -41.36 25.07 1.42
CA LYS A 30 -41.50 24.77 2.86
C LYS A 30 -40.47 23.75 3.35
N ASP A 31 -39.76 23.12 2.41
CA ASP A 31 -38.77 22.11 2.74
C ASP A 31 -37.50 22.74 3.32
N PRO A 32 -36.99 22.22 4.44
CA PRO A 32 -35.76 22.73 5.04
C PRO A 32 -34.57 22.48 4.11
N LEU A 33 -33.60 23.41 4.12
CA LEU A 33 -32.32 23.17 3.45
C LEU A 33 -31.49 22.21 4.30
N GLU A 34 -30.90 21.17 3.69
CA GLU A 34 -30.03 20.23 4.40
C GLU A 34 -28.56 20.49 4.12
N VAL A 35 -27.78 20.69 5.17
CA VAL A 35 -26.34 20.94 5.10
C VAL A 35 -25.63 19.99 6.06
N ASP A 36 -24.60 19.30 5.57
CA ASP A 36 -23.75 18.45 6.38
C ASP A 36 -22.50 19.24 6.80
N VAL A 37 -21.99 18.97 8.01
CA VAL A 37 -20.78 19.63 8.53
C VAL A 37 -19.57 19.13 7.77
N ASP A 38 -18.83 20.08 7.23
CA ASP A 38 -17.67 19.84 6.40
C ASP A 38 -16.40 19.76 7.26
N ALA A 39 -16.14 18.55 7.79
CA ALA A 39 -15.07 18.26 8.75
C ALA A 39 -14.05 17.24 8.22
N ASP A 40 -14.26 16.69 7.03
CA ASP A 40 -13.29 15.84 6.34
C ASP A 40 -12.27 16.66 5.53
N ASP A 41 -11.34 15.93 4.90
CA ASP A 41 -10.20 16.45 4.13
C ASP A 41 -10.20 15.73 2.78
N ASP A 42 -11.10 16.18 1.90
CA ASP A 42 -11.33 15.57 0.60
C ASP A 42 -10.20 15.82 -0.39
N ASP A 43 -9.43 16.90 -0.22
CA ASP A 43 -8.29 17.20 -1.08
C ASP A 43 -6.97 16.61 -0.56
N GLY A 44 -6.96 16.11 0.67
CA GLY A 44 -5.86 15.36 1.29
C GLY A 44 -4.72 16.25 1.78
N ASP A 45 -4.96 17.55 1.97
CA ASP A 45 -3.96 18.52 2.41
C ASP A 45 -3.71 18.52 3.93
N GLY A 46 -4.50 17.73 4.69
CA GLY A 46 -4.42 17.59 6.14
C GLY A 46 -5.18 18.67 6.91
N VAL A 47 -5.90 19.55 6.23
CA VAL A 47 -6.77 20.58 6.78
C VAL A 47 -8.21 20.17 6.50
N ALA A 48 -9.10 20.33 7.49
CA ALA A 48 -10.52 20.11 7.22
C ALA A 48 -11.01 21.14 6.17
N ASP A 49 -11.83 20.72 5.22
CA ASP A 49 -12.33 21.57 4.14
C ASP A 49 -13.14 22.77 4.68
N GLY A 50 -13.84 22.58 5.80
CA GLY A 50 -14.48 23.63 6.59
C GLY A 50 -13.52 24.63 7.25
N ALA A 51 -12.24 24.29 7.42
CA ALA A 51 -11.21 25.18 7.96
C ALA A 51 -10.38 25.88 6.87
N ALA A 52 -10.48 25.45 5.62
CA ALA A 52 -9.70 26.00 4.51
C ALA A 52 -10.02 27.51 4.27
N PRO A 53 -9.00 28.33 3.96
CA PRO A 53 -9.19 29.75 3.66
C PRO A 53 -9.89 29.98 2.31
N ARG A 54 -9.84 28.99 1.41
CA ARG A 54 -10.61 28.92 0.16
C ARG A 54 -11.01 27.48 -0.08
N VAL A 55 -12.28 27.26 -0.38
CA VAL A 55 -12.85 25.95 -0.74
C VAL A 55 -12.88 25.84 -2.26
N ALA A 56 -12.10 24.92 -2.83
CA ALA A 56 -11.96 24.76 -4.28
C ALA A 56 -11.70 23.29 -4.65
N GLY A 57 -11.77 22.96 -5.95
CA GLY A 57 -11.41 21.63 -6.42
C GLY A 57 -12.33 20.54 -5.86
N VAL A 58 -11.75 19.56 -5.15
CA VAL A 58 -12.49 18.42 -4.59
C VAL A 58 -13.32 18.84 -3.38
N ALA A 59 -12.77 19.69 -2.50
CA ALA A 59 -13.45 20.25 -1.32
C ALA A 59 -14.75 21.01 -1.64
N ALA A 60 -14.87 21.55 -2.87
CA ALA A 60 -16.10 22.25 -3.29
C ALA A 60 -17.32 21.34 -3.46
N ARG A 61 -17.17 20.01 -3.36
CA ARG A 61 -18.25 19.03 -3.50
C ARG A 61 -19.19 19.00 -2.29
N ASP A 62 -18.72 19.42 -1.13
CA ASP A 62 -19.51 19.42 0.11
C ASP A 62 -20.42 20.66 0.23
N LEU A 63 -20.18 21.66 -0.62
CA LEU A 63 -20.94 22.89 -0.67
C LEU A 63 -22.38 22.67 -1.14
N VAL A 64 -23.33 23.25 -0.42
CA VAL A 64 -24.75 23.24 -0.80
C VAL A 64 -25.08 24.52 -1.55
N PRO A 65 -25.43 24.47 -2.86
CA PRO A 65 -25.76 25.67 -3.61
C PRO A 65 -26.89 26.46 -2.95
N LEU A 66 -26.78 27.79 -2.95
CA LEU A 66 -27.90 28.61 -2.49
C LEU A 66 -29.12 28.38 -3.40
N PRO A 67 -30.33 28.34 -2.84
CA PRO A 67 -31.54 28.28 -3.64
C PRO A 67 -31.64 29.47 -4.60
N THR A 68 -32.21 29.23 -5.78
CA THR A 68 -32.30 30.26 -6.84
C THR A 68 -33.02 31.53 -6.40
N TYR A 69 -34.01 31.43 -5.51
CA TYR A 69 -34.74 32.59 -4.97
C TYR A 69 -33.91 33.49 -4.05
N ALA A 70 -32.75 33.01 -3.57
CA ALA A 70 -31.85 33.75 -2.70
C ALA A 70 -30.75 34.49 -3.50
N ILE A 71 -30.53 34.11 -4.76
CA ILE A 71 -29.52 34.71 -5.62
C ILE A 71 -29.92 36.15 -6.00
N GLY A 72 -28.97 37.08 -5.91
CA GLY A 72 -29.15 38.50 -6.15
C GLY A 72 -29.84 39.27 -5.01
N ARG A 73 -30.16 38.60 -3.90
CA ARG A 73 -30.84 39.16 -2.74
C ARG A 73 -29.92 39.19 -1.52
N THR A 74 -30.30 39.94 -0.49
CA THR A 74 -29.55 39.97 0.76
C THR A 74 -29.85 38.69 1.54
N VAL A 75 -28.83 37.89 1.83
CA VAL A 75 -28.93 36.65 2.61
C VAL A 75 -28.19 36.79 3.92
N GLU A 76 -28.75 36.21 4.98
CA GLU A 76 -28.16 36.07 6.29
C GLU A 76 -28.28 34.61 6.75
N LEU A 77 -27.17 34.02 7.16
CA LEU A 77 -27.06 32.67 7.70
C LEU A 77 -26.94 32.79 9.22
N VAL A 78 -27.89 32.21 9.93
CA VAL A 78 -27.99 32.31 11.38
C VAL A 78 -27.82 30.92 11.99
N GLY A 79 -26.94 30.80 12.99
CA GLY A 79 -26.74 29.57 13.76
C GLY A 79 -25.98 28.47 13.00
N GLY A 80 -25.79 27.32 13.68
CA GLY A 80 -25.28 26.08 13.07
C GLY A 80 -23.87 26.14 12.47
N GLY A 81 -23.07 27.16 12.81
CA GLY A 81 -21.75 27.35 12.18
C GLY A 81 -21.81 27.55 10.67
N LEU A 82 -22.91 28.10 10.16
CA LEU A 82 -23.09 28.33 8.73
C LEU A 82 -22.26 29.51 8.23
N ARG A 83 -21.68 29.36 7.03
CA ARG A 83 -21.04 30.44 6.28
C ARG A 83 -21.39 30.36 4.81
N ALA A 84 -21.34 31.50 4.12
CA ALA A 84 -21.51 31.55 2.68
C ALA A 84 -20.14 31.37 2.02
N VAL A 85 -20.10 30.64 0.91
CA VAL A 85 -18.91 30.47 0.08
C VAL A 85 -19.17 31.12 -1.27
N LEU A 86 -18.34 32.10 -1.62
CA LEU A 86 -18.45 32.84 -2.87
C LEU A 86 -17.97 31.99 -4.07
N PRO A 87 -18.31 32.38 -5.32
CA PRO A 87 -17.88 31.64 -6.52
C PRO A 87 -16.35 31.54 -6.69
N ASP A 88 -15.59 32.42 -6.05
CA ASP A 88 -14.12 32.38 -6.00
C ASP A 88 -13.58 31.41 -4.94
N GLY A 89 -14.46 30.66 -4.26
CA GLY A 89 -14.15 29.71 -3.19
C GLY A 89 -13.96 30.36 -1.82
N ARG A 90 -14.05 31.69 -1.70
CA ARG A 90 -13.78 32.38 -0.44
C ARG A 90 -14.96 32.25 0.54
N PRO A 91 -14.74 31.76 1.77
CA PRO A 91 -15.75 31.80 2.81
C PRO A 91 -15.95 33.22 3.32
N VAL A 92 -17.19 33.61 3.55
CA VAL A 92 -17.57 34.93 4.07
C VAL A 92 -18.69 34.80 5.10
N THR A 93 -18.66 35.68 6.09
CA THR A 93 -19.78 35.88 7.00
C THR A 93 -20.88 36.67 6.29
N THR A 94 -22.11 36.49 6.76
CA THR A 94 -23.30 37.20 6.26
C THR A 94 -23.72 38.27 7.28
N PRO A 95 -24.55 39.28 6.92
CA PRO A 95 -25.34 39.44 5.70
C PRO A 95 -24.53 39.81 4.45
N LEU A 96 -24.98 39.36 3.27
CA LEU A 96 -24.40 39.74 1.96
C LEU A 96 -25.43 39.68 0.83
N VAL A 97 -25.18 40.39 -0.28
CA VAL A 97 -25.95 40.21 -1.52
C VAL A 97 -25.37 39.01 -2.29
N ALA A 98 -26.12 37.91 -2.42
CA ALA A 98 -25.59 36.64 -2.89
C ALA A 98 -25.37 36.63 -4.41
N PRO A 99 -24.12 36.62 -4.93
CA PRO A 99 -23.89 36.47 -6.35
C PRO A 99 -24.29 35.08 -6.85
N ARG A 100 -24.44 34.94 -8.18
CA ARG A 100 -24.67 33.64 -8.82
C ARG A 100 -23.50 32.71 -8.53
N GLY A 101 -23.79 31.51 -8.05
CA GLY A 101 -22.78 30.51 -7.70
C GLY A 101 -22.37 30.51 -6.21
N THR A 102 -22.99 31.36 -5.38
CA THR A 102 -22.81 31.27 -3.93
C THR A 102 -23.39 29.97 -3.38
N ALA A 103 -22.68 29.36 -2.46
CA ALA A 103 -23.08 28.15 -1.75
C ALA A 103 -23.02 28.34 -0.22
N ILE A 104 -23.55 27.38 0.51
CA ILE A 104 -23.56 27.30 1.97
C ILE A 104 -22.69 26.13 2.41
N GLN A 105 -21.96 26.34 3.49
CA GLN A 105 -21.15 25.34 4.17
C GLN A 105 -21.42 25.44 5.69
N ALA A 106 -21.46 24.30 6.38
CA ALA A 106 -21.47 24.24 7.83
C ALA A 106 -20.09 23.80 8.33
N VAL A 107 -19.51 24.50 9.31
CA VAL A 107 -18.17 24.20 9.84
C VAL A 107 -18.17 23.73 11.30
N ALA A 108 -19.34 23.66 11.92
CA ALA A 108 -19.48 23.26 13.30
C ALA A 108 -20.73 22.44 13.53
N SER A 109 -20.65 21.55 14.51
CA SER A 109 -21.73 20.66 14.93
C SER A 109 -23.01 21.45 15.32
N PRO A 110 -24.21 20.93 15.02
CA PRO A 110 -25.48 21.59 15.35
C PRO A 110 -25.64 21.72 16.87
N ARG A 111 -25.33 22.90 17.42
CA ARG A 111 -25.63 23.26 18.82
C ARG A 111 -26.93 24.05 18.96
N ASP A 112 -27.28 24.82 17.93
CA ASP A 112 -28.42 25.72 17.89
C ASP A 112 -29.21 25.55 16.59
N SER A 113 -30.46 26.02 16.58
CA SER A 113 -31.27 26.09 15.35
C SER A 113 -30.58 26.92 14.28
N ALA A 114 -30.55 26.42 13.04
CA ALA A 114 -29.97 27.13 11.92
C ALA A 114 -31.03 27.60 10.91
N SER A 115 -30.80 28.75 10.27
CA SER A 115 -31.73 29.30 9.29
C SER A 115 -31.07 30.20 8.26
N LEU A 116 -31.58 30.15 7.03
CA LEU A 116 -31.31 31.12 5.97
C LEU A 116 -32.41 32.20 6.02
N VAL A 117 -32.01 33.46 6.17
CA VAL A 117 -32.89 34.62 6.14
C VAL A 117 -32.64 35.38 4.83
N VAL A 118 -33.70 35.64 4.06
CA VAL A 118 -33.63 36.38 2.78
C VAL A 118 -34.38 37.70 2.90
N ASP A 119 -33.69 38.79 2.59
CA ASP A 119 -34.11 40.20 2.71
C ASP A 119 -34.72 40.55 4.09
N GLY A 120 -34.28 39.88 5.15
CA GLY A 120 -34.79 40.08 6.51
C GLY A 120 -36.25 39.65 6.72
N LYS A 121 -36.89 39.02 5.72
CA LYS A 121 -38.33 38.72 5.72
C LYS A 121 -38.60 37.23 5.70
N THR A 122 -37.92 36.52 4.81
CA THR A 122 -38.16 35.09 4.60
C THR A 122 -37.17 34.30 5.41
N ARG A 123 -37.66 33.46 6.33
CA ARG A 123 -36.82 32.55 7.12
C ARG A 123 -37.04 31.12 6.68
N VAL A 124 -36.00 30.49 6.18
CA VAL A 124 -36.00 29.09 5.75
C VAL A 124 -35.17 28.29 6.75
N PRO A 125 -35.75 27.26 7.40
CA PRO A 125 -35.00 26.40 8.30
C PRO A 125 -33.86 25.70 7.57
N VAL A 126 -32.69 25.62 8.22
CA VAL A 126 -31.55 24.83 7.75
C VAL A 126 -31.32 23.71 8.75
N VAL A 127 -31.38 22.47 8.28
CA VAL A 127 -31.04 21.29 9.07
C VAL A 127 -29.56 21.02 8.89
N VAL A 128 -28.80 21.18 9.98
CA VAL A 128 -27.37 20.88 10.01
C VAL A 128 -27.18 19.51 10.64
N ARG A 129 -26.42 18.62 9.99
CA ARG A 129 -26.01 17.32 10.52
C ARG A 129 -24.50 17.20 10.52
N ALA A 130 -23.95 16.56 11.54
CA ALA A 130 -22.52 16.27 11.60
C ALA A 130 -22.30 14.77 11.62
N TYR A 131 -21.64 14.24 10.60
CA TYR A 131 -21.24 12.84 10.55
C TYR A 131 -19.78 12.70 10.98
N GLY A 132 -19.45 11.59 11.63
CA GLY A 132 -18.11 11.35 12.14
C GLY A 132 -17.82 9.87 12.32
N PHE A 133 -16.59 9.59 12.73
CA PHE A 133 -16.10 8.25 13.00
C PHE A 133 -15.58 8.20 14.43
N GLU A 134 -15.91 7.13 15.13
CA GLU A 134 -15.40 6.84 16.47
C GLU A 134 -14.83 5.45 16.51
N ASP A 135 -13.81 5.27 17.34
CA ASP A 135 -13.32 3.93 17.63
C ASP A 135 -14.17 3.22 18.69
N ARG A 136 -13.81 1.97 18.98
CA ARG A 136 -14.47 1.18 20.03
C ARG A 136 -14.40 1.79 21.44
N ALA A 137 -13.43 2.67 21.70
CA ALA A 137 -13.28 3.39 22.98
C ALA A 137 -14.06 4.71 22.98
N GLU A 138 -14.91 4.94 21.98
CA GLU A 138 -15.71 6.14 21.78
C GLU A 138 -14.88 7.41 21.55
N VAL A 139 -13.63 7.26 21.13
CA VAL A 139 -12.75 8.39 20.80
C VAL A 139 -13.00 8.80 19.36
N ALA A 140 -13.34 10.08 19.18
CA ALA A 140 -13.59 10.66 17.87
C ALA A 140 -12.32 10.65 17.01
N THR A 141 -12.48 10.27 15.75
CA THR A 141 -11.44 10.32 14.72
C THR A 141 -11.60 11.63 13.96
N ALA A 142 -10.59 12.51 14.06
CA ALA A 142 -10.53 13.74 13.27
C ALA A 142 -10.11 13.39 11.83
N PRO A 143 -11.01 13.41 10.82
CA PRO A 143 -10.71 12.81 9.53
C PRO A 143 -9.60 13.50 8.75
N ALA A 144 -9.38 14.81 8.99
CA ALA A 144 -8.28 15.57 8.40
C ALA A 144 -6.88 15.16 8.90
N THR A 145 -6.77 14.73 10.15
CA THR A 145 -5.46 14.50 10.79
C THR A 145 -5.25 13.05 11.23
N SER A 146 -6.28 12.21 11.15
CA SER A 146 -6.30 10.83 11.63
C SER A 146 -6.87 9.89 10.56
N PHE A 147 -6.95 8.60 10.87
CA PHE A 147 -7.36 7.55 9.93
C PHE A 147 -7.94 6.35 10.68
N LEU A 148 -8.64 5.48 9.96
CA LEU A 148 -9.04 4.17 10.45
C LEU A 148 -7.90 3.17 10.29
N GLY A 149 -7.83 2.22 11.22
CA GLY A 149 -6.94 1.06 11.15
C GLY A 149 -7.62 -0.14 10.51
N PHE A 150 -6.82 -1.13 10.12
CA PHE A 150 -7.32 -2.43 9.72
C PHE A 150 -7.54 -3.30 10.96
N SER A 151 -8.64 -4.05 10.97
CA SER A 151 -8.92 -5.09 11.96
C SER A 151 -7.80 -6.11 11.95
N ARG A 152 -7.32 -6.41 13.14
CA ARG A 152 -6.32 -7.46 13.39
C ARG A 152 -6.86 -8.53 14.34
N ALA A 153 -8.09 -8.36 14.81
CA ALA A 153 -8.85 -9.41 15.45
C ALA A 153 -9.25 -10.48 14.43
N LEU A 154 -9.37 -11.74 14.86
CA LEU A 154 -9.95 -12.80 14.03
C LEU A 154 -11.45 -12.52 13.79
N PRO A 155 -12.04 -13.04 12.70
CA PRO A 155 -13.44 -12.78 12.36
C PRO A 155 -14.43 -13.13 13.49
N ASP A 156 -14.17 -14.23 14.22
CA ASP A 156 -15.02 -14.71 15.31
C ASP A 156 -14.87 -13.95 16.62
N VAL A 157 -13.81 -13.15 16.76
CA VAL A 157 -13.67 -12.24 17.90
C VAL A 157 -14.74 -11.16 17.77
N PRO A 158 -15.50 -10.83 18.83
CA PRO A 158 -16.48 -9.75 18.78
C PRO A 158 -15.84 -8.39 18.43
N PRO A 159 -16.47 -7.53 17.62
CA PRO A 159 -15.94 -6.19 17.31
C PRO A 159 -15.64 -5.31 18.53
N SER A 160 -16.31 -5.54 19.66
CA SER A 160 -16.02 -4.83 20.93
C SER A 160 -14.63 -5.10 21.49
N GLU A 161 -14.02 -6.22 21.11
CA GLU A 161 -12.67 -6.62 21.53
C GLU A 161 -11.60 -6.21 20.51
N ASP A 162 -12.02 -5.73 19.33
CA ASP A 162 -11.12 -5.30 18.26
C ASP A 162 -10.74 -3.81 18.43
N PRO A 163 -9.47 -3.48 18.69
CA PRO A 163 -9.03 -2.10 18.90
C PRO A 163 -9.17 -1.21 17.66
N ASP A 164 -9.25 -1.80 16.46
CA ASP A 164 -9.35 -1.07 15.19
C ASP A 164 -10.80 -1.02 14.67
N ALA A 165 -11.76 -1.62 15.39
CA ALA A 165 -13.18 -1.46 15.08
C ALA A 165 -13.65 -0.03 15.31
N PHE A 166 -14.56 0.42 14.44
CA PHE A 166 -15.06 1.79 14.41
C PHE A 166 -16.59 1.82 14.27
N ARG A 167 -17.20 2.95 14.57
CA ARG A 167 -18.62 3.22 14.31
C ARG A 167 -18.78 4.56 13.63
N ILE A 168 -19.86 4.68 12.87
CA ILE A 168 -20.28 5.96 12.28
C ILE A 168 -21.16 6.65 13.30
N THR A 169 -20.92 7.93 13.53
CA THR A 169 -21.77 8.77 14.37
C THR A 169 -22.42 9.87 13.55
N ALA A 170 -23.59 10.29 13.98
CA ALA A 170 -24.34 11.38 13.40
C ALA A 170 -24.96 12.23 14.51
N LEU A 171 -24.66 13.53 14.54
CA LEU A 171 -25.33 14.49 15.39
C LEU A 171 -26.36 15.26 14.58
N GLY A 172 -27.61 15.30 15.07
CA GLY A 172 -28.70 16.04 14.44
C GLY A 172 -30.01 15.24 14.42
N PRO A 173 -31.08 15.80 13.86
CA PRO A 173 -32.39 15.15 13.83
C PRO A 173 -32.36 13.89 12.93
N GLU A 174 -32.88 12.79 13.47
CA GLU A 174 -33.05 11.44 12.89
C GLU A 174 -32.30 11.25 11.57
N PRO A 175 -31.02 10.80 11.60
CA PRO A 175 -30.16 10.78 10.42
C PRO A 175 -30.61 9.77 9.35
N GLY A 176 -31.46 8.80 9.73
CA GLY A 176 -31.81 7.67 8.89
C GLY A 176 -30.64 6.70 8.67
N PRO A 177 -30.84 5.62 7.90
CA PRO A 177 -29.76 4.71 7.54
C PRO A 177 -28.80 5.37 6.53
N VAL A 178 -27.54 4.92 6.56
CA VAL A 178 -26.47 5.39 5.66
C VAL A 178 -25.84 4.23 4.90
N ASP A 179 -25.35 4.48 3.69
CA ASP A 179 -24.52 3.50 2.99
C ASP A 179 -23.06 3.76 3.33
N VAL A 180 -22.29 2.68 3.49
CA VAL A 180 -20.86 2.77 3.83
C VAL A 180 -20.06 2.06 2.77
N LEU A 181 -19.17 2.80 2.12
CA LEU A 181 -18.35 2.33 1.02
C LEU A 181 -16.90 2.29 1.46
N SER A 182 -16.15 1.34 0.93
CA SER A 182 -14.69 1.35 0.94
C SER A 182 -14.19 1.48 -0.48
N VAL A 183 -13.27 2.42 -0.70
CA VAL A 183 -12.67 2.69 -2.01
C VAL A 183 -11.15 2.74 -1.92
N ASP A 184 -10.47 2.32 -2.98
CA ASP A 184 -9.02 2.49 -3.06
C ASP A 184 -8.63 3.95 -3.35
N ALA A 185 -7.33 4.24 -3.35
CA ALA A 185 -6.81 5.59 -3.63
C ALA A 185 -7.09 6.07 -5.08
N LYS A 186 -7.51 5.18 -5.99
CA LYS A 186 -7.88 5.49 -7.38
C LYS A 186 -9.41 5.63 -7.57
N GLY A 187 -10.20 5.36 -6.53
CA GLY A 187 -11.67 5.42 -6.55
C GLY A 187 -12.36 4.15 -6.99
N ALA A 188 -11.65 3.03 -7.09
CA ALA A 188 -12.29 1.74 -7.33
C ALA A 188 -13.02 1.29 -6.06
N LEU A 189 -14.26 0.84 -6.22
CA LEU A 189 -15.05 0.28 -5.12
C LEU A 189 -14.47 -1.06 -4.67
N LEU A 190 -14.15 -1.17 -3.38
CA LEU A 190 -13.62 -2.38 -2.75
C LEU A 190 -14.70 -3.14 -1.97
N GLY A 191 -15.65 -2.42 -1.38
CA GLY A 191 -16.73 -3.00 -0.60
C GLY A 191 -17.81 -1.99 -0.29
N ARG A 192 -19.01 -2.48 0.05
CA ARG A 192 -20.17 -1.66 0.38
C ARG A 192 -21.05 -2.38 1.41
N ILE A 193 -21.56 -1.64 2.37
CA ILE A 193 -22.61 -2.07 3.30
C ILE A 193 -23.79 -1.11 3.10
N ASP A 194 -24.92 -1.65 2.64
CA ASP A 194 -26.14 -0.90 2.38
C ASP A 194 -26.94 -0.67 3.66
N GLY A 195 -27.49 0.54 3.81
CA GLY A 195 -28.52 0.83 4.80
C GLY A 195 -28.11 0.59 6.26
N VAL A 196 -26.86 0.93 6.62
CA VAL A 196 -26.35 0.82 7.99
C VAL A 196 -27.22 1.66 8.93
N PRO A 197 -27.88 1.05 9.92
CA PRO A 197 -28.72 1.78 10.86
C PRO A 197 -27.86 2.59 11.84
N LEU A 198 -28.35 3.77 12.19
CA LEU A 198 -27.82 4.65 13.24
C LEU A 198 -28.80 4.66 14.42
N ASP A 199 -28.99 3.50 15.03
CA ASP A 199 -30.02 3.21 16.03
C ASP A 199 -29.52 3.29 17.48
N ALA A 200 -28.20 3.24 17.71
CA ALA A 200 -27.63 3.38 19.04
C ALA A 200 -27.53 4.87 19.41
N GLU A 201 -27.85 5.22 20.66
CA GLU A 201 -27.47 6.54 21.17
C GLU A 201 -25.95 6.58 21.40
N CYS A 202 -25.31 7.66 20.99
CA CYS A 202 -23.96 7.93 21.49
C CYS A 202 -24.03 8.09 23.02
N GLY A 203 -22.98 7.73 23.75
CA GLY A 203 -22.97 7.79 25.22
C GLY A 203 -23.59 9.07 25.80
N LYS A 204 -24.16 8.98 27.01
CA LYS A 204 -25.06 9.95 27.67
C LYS A 204 -24.66 11.45 27.63
N ALA A 205 -23.42 11.77 27.29
CA ALA A 205 -22.90 13.13 27.19
C ALA A 205 -23.27 13.88 25.88
N ARG A 206 -23.91 13.23 24.90
CA ARG A 206 -24.22 13.84 23.58
C ARG A 206 -25.67 13.60 23.14
N PRO A 207 -26.65 14.38 23.65
CA PRO A 207 -28.04 14.30 23.24
C PRO A 207 -28.21 14.51 21.73
N GLY A 208 -29.09 13.72 21.09
CA GLY A 208 -29.33 13.81 19.64
C GLY A 208 -28.19 13.25 18.77
N CYS A 209 -27.30 12.46 19.38
CA CYS A 209 -26.24 11.75 18.69
C CYS A 209 -26.64 10.28 18.50
N HIS A 210 -26.54 9.83 17.26
CA HIS A 210 -26.87 8.50 16.81
C HIS A 210 -25.60 7.79 16.33
N ALA A 211 -25.52 6.48 16.50
CA ALA A 211 -24.36 5.69 16.18
C ALA A 211 -24.73 4.37 15.51
N SER A 212 -23.88 3.91 14.61
CA SER A 212 -23.97 2.55 14.09
C SER A 212 -23.47 1.54 15.12
N ARG A 213 -23.74 0.26 14.87
CA ARG A 213 -22.94 -0.83 15.45
C ARG A 213 -21.47 -0.71 15.00
N LEU A 214 -20.57 -1.37 15.72
CA LEU A 214 -19.17 -1.45 15.34
C LEU A 214 -19.00 -2.18 14.00
N LEU A 215 -18.25 -1.55 13.11
CA LEU A 215 -17.80 -1.98 11.80
C LEU A 215 -16.29 -2.21 11.83
N ARG A 216 -15.79 -2.91 10.82
CA ARG A 216 -14.37 -3.24 10.64
C ARG A 216 -13.91 -2.91 9.22
N VAL A 217 -12.66 -2.49 9.11
CA VAL A 217 -11.94 -2.52 7.83
C VAL A 217 -11.03 -3.75 7.84
N VAL A 218 -11.16 -4.63 6.85
CA VAL A 218 -10.39 -5.88 6.75
C VAL A 218 -9.50 -5.87 5.51
N VAL A 219 -8.46 -6.71 5.50
CA VAL A 219 -7.41 -6.66 4.46
C VAL A 219 -7.77 -7.36 3.15
N ASP A 220 -8.63 -8.37 3.21
CA ASP A 220 -8.97 -9.18 2.05
C ASP A 220 -10.42 -9.70 2.08
N GLY A 221 -10.80 -10.36 0.99
CA GLY A 221 -12.13 -10.95 0.85
C GLY A 221 -12.34 -12.20 1.70
N VAL A 222 -11.29 -12.88 2.16
CA VAL A 222 -11.42 -14.07 3.03
C VAL A 222 -12.01 -13.63 4.37
N ASP A 223 -11.45 -12.58 4.97
CA ASP A 223 -11.98 -11.98 6.19
C ASP A 223 -13.35 -11.32 5.94
N GLY A 224 -13.47 -10.55 4.85
CA GLY A 224 -14.69 -9.83 4.52
C GLY A 224 -15.91 -10.71 4.25
N SER A 225 -15.69 -11.93 3.73
CA SER A 225 -16.75 -12.90 3.45
C SER A 225 -16.98 -13.92 4.57
N HIS A 226 -16.19 -13.87 5.65
CA HIS A 226 -16.36 -14.77 6.79
C HIS A 226 -17.78 -14.61 7.38
N PRO A 227 -18.50 -15.71 7.70
CA PRO A 227 -19.88 -15.63 8.21
C PRO A 227 -20.06 -14.67 9.39
N SER A 228 -19.11 -14.66 10.33
CA SER A 228 -19.11 -13.77 11.50
C SER A 228 -18.87 -12.28 11.17
N SER A 229 -18.34 -11.97 9.98
CA SER A 229 -17.99 -10.61 9.50
C SER A 229 -19.04 -10.01 8.56
N LEU A 230 -19.98 -10.81 8.04
CA LEU A 230 -20.97 -10.37 7.05
C LEU A 230 -21.79 -9.16 7.54
N GLY A 231 -21.91 -8.14 6.68
CA GLY A 231 -22.65 -6.91 6.95
C GLY A 231 -22.01 -5.99 8.00
N ARG A 232 -20.78 -6.30 8.46
CA ARG A 232 -20.04 -5.49 9.45
C ARG A 232 -18.59 -5.22 9.07
N SER A 233 -18.09 -5.84 8.01
CA SER A 233 -16.71 -5.66 7.54
C SER A 233 -16.68 -5.10 6.12
N LEU A 234 -15.74 -4.21 5.86
CA LEU A 234 -15.43 -3.65 4.55
C LEU A 234 -13.99 -4.01 4.19
N VAL A 235 -13.76 -4.53 2.98
CA VAL A 235 -12.40 -4.72 2.48
C VAL A 235 -11.79 -3.35 2.20
N GLY A 236 -10.62 -3.07 2.76
CA GLY A 236 -9.89 -1.80 2.61
C GLY A 236 -8.55 -1.95 1.89
N ARG A 237 -7.95 -0.81 1.54
CA ARG A 237 -6.57 -0.71 1.06
C ARG A 237 -5.89 0.50 1.71
N VAL A 238 -4.60 0.37 2.02
CA VAL A 238 -3.80 1.48 2.58
C VAL A 238 -3.86 2.68 1.66
N GLY A 239 -4.12 3.86 2.22
CA GLY A 239 -4.28 5.11 1.49
C GLY A 239 -5.64 5.29 0.82
N GLY A 240 -6.50 4.26 0.83
CA GLY A 240 -7.91 4.34 0.45
C GLY A 240 -8.77 5.00 1.51
N PHE A 241 -10.09 4.94 1.33
CA PHE A 241 -11.06 5.66 2.15
C PHE A 241 -12.28 4.83 2.49
N VAL A 242 -12.79 5.03 3.70
CA VAL A 242 -14.17 4.71 4.05
C VAL A 242 -15.01 5.95 3.81
N VAL A 243 -16.08 5.81 3.03
CA VAL A 243 -16.98 6.90 2.66
C VAL A 243 -18.40 6.61 3.09
N VAL A 244 -19.03 7.57 3.75
CA VAL A 244 -20.42 7.49 4.20
C VAL A 244 -21.29 8.28 3.24
N LEU A 245 -22.34 7.64 2.75
CA LEU A 245 -23.34 8.25 1.88
C LEU A 245 -24.70 8.31 2.56
N ARG A 246 -25.40 9.42 2.35
CA ARG A 246 -26.84 9.56 2.59
C ARG A 246 -27.54 9.68 1.24
N GLY A 247 -28.21 8.60 0.82
CA GLY A 247 -28.67 8.46 -0.55
C GLY A 247 -27.48 8.47 -1.52
N ARG A 248 -27.40 9.49 -2.40
CA ARG A 248 -26.29 9.64 -3.36
C ARG A 248 -25.27 10.71 -2.97
N ARG A 249 -25.42 11.33 -1.80
CA ARG A 249 -24.55 12.42 -1.33
C ARG A 249 -23.52 11.88 -0.34
N LYS A 250 -22.25 12.24 -0.54
CA LYS A 250 -21.19 12.05 0.45
C LYS A 250 -21.46 12.95 1.65
N VAL A 251 -21.42 12.38 2.86
CA VAL A 251 -21.64 13.14 4.10
C VAL A 251 -20.46 13.06 5.08
N ALA A 252 -19.56 12.09 4.90
CA ALA A 252 -18.27 12.03 5.57
C ALA A 252 -17.35 11.06 4.84
N SER A 253 -16.05 11.27 4.96
CA SER A 253 -15.04 10.32 4.56
C SER A 253 -13.90 10.28 5.58
N VAL A 254 -13.17 9.16 5.62
CA VAL A 254 -11.96 9.02 6.43
C VAL A 254 -10.99 8.07 5.76
N ARG A 255 -9.70 8.38 5.84
CA ARG A 255 -8.63 7.56 5.26
C ARG A 255 -8.46 6.26 6.04
N VAL A 256 -8.03 5.21 5.35
CA VAL A 256 -7.60 3.94 5.95
C VAL A 256 -6.08 3.82 5.82
N VAL A 257 -5.39 3.56 6.92
CA VAL A 257 -3.92 3.42 6.93
C VAL A 257 -3.50 2.16 7.66
N GLY A 258 -3.37 2.21 8.98
CA GLY A 258 -2.81 1.15 9.80
C GLY A 258 -3.18 1.40 11.26
N PRO A 259 -2.66 0.62 12.21
CA PRO A 259 -3.08 0.67 13.60
C PRO A 259 -2.73 2.01 14.23
N ARG A 260 -3.76 2.71 14.71
CA ARG A 260 -3.60 4.02 15.32
C ARG A 260 -2.70 3.93 16.55
N GLY A 261 -1.84 4.95 16.73
CA GLY A 261 -0.89 5.02 17.84
C GLY A 261 0.38 4.18 17.66
N VAL A 262 0.40 3.27 16.67
CA VAL A 262 1.60 2.49 16.30
C VAL A 262 2.18 3.02 14.99
N VAL A 263 1.32 3.20 14.00
CA VAL A 263 1.66 3.77 12.70
C VAL A 263 1.08 5.18 12.62
N THR A 264 1.83 6.13 12.06
CA THR A 264 1.42 7.55 11.93
C THR A 264 1.19 7.97 10.48
N GLU A 265 1.69 7.19 9.53
CA GLU A 265 1.71 7.50 8.10
C GLU A 265 1.47 6.21 7.29
N ALA A 266 0.98 6.35 6.07
CA ALA A 266 0.97 5.26 5.13
C ALA A 266 2.37 5.10 4.51
N TYR A 267 2.80 3.87 4.29
CA TYR A 267 4.07 3.55 3.66
C TYR A 267 3.85 2.79 2.35
N ARG A 268 4.82 2.89 1.44
CA ARG A 268 4.90 2.10 0.22
C ARG A 268 6.12 1.20 0.28
N LEU A 269 5.92 -0.09 0.02
CA LEU A 269 6.98 -1.03 -0.35
C LEU A 269 6.98 -1.23 -1.86
N ARG A 270 8.13 -1.02 -2.50
CA ARG A 270 8.32 -1.39 -3.92
C ARG A 270 8.83 -2.82 -3.99
N VAL A 271 8.28 -3.61 -4.91
CA VAL A 271 8.71 -4.99 -5.11
C VAL A 271 9.02 -5.24 -6.58
N LYS A 272 10.16 -5.88 -6.83
CA LYS A 272 10.49 -6.49 -8.14
C LYS A 272 10.20 -7.98 -8.09
N GLY A 273 9.77 -8.54 -9.22
CA GLY A 273 9.52 -9.98 -9.37
C GLY A 273 10.40 -10.59 -10.47
N THR A 274 11.04 -11.73 -10.18
CA THR A 274 11.69 -12.54 -11.23
C THR A 274 11.16 -13.96 -11.16
N VAL A 275 10.56 -14.46 -12.24
CA VAL A 275 10.23 -15.89 -12.37
C VAL A 275 11.31 -16.60 -13.16
N LEU A 276 12.02 -17.54 -12.54
CA LEU A 276 13.08 -18.28 -13.21
C LEU A 276 12.54 -19.42 -14.05
N ARG A 277 13.27 -19.77 -15.11
CA ARG A 277 13.15 -21.05 -15.81
C ARG A 277 14.09 -22.06 -15.15
N ALA A 278 13.74 -23.34 -15.16
CA ALA A 278 14.67 -24.38 -14.70
C ALA A 278 15.91 -24.48 -15.60
N GLU A 279 15.72 -24.30 -16.90
CA GLU A 279 16.77 -24.35 -17.92
C GLU A 279 16.70 -23.12 -18.83
N LYS A 280 17.78 -22.83 -19.55
CA LYS A 280 17.89 -21.63 -20.39
C LYS A 280 16.72 -21.40 -21.35
N THR A 281 16.18 -22.47 -21.93
CA THR A 281 15.03 -22.45 -22.85
C THR A 281 13.82 -23.23 -22.32
N GLY A 282 13.87 -23.67 -21.06
CA GLY A 282 12.81 -24.45 -20.41
C GLY A 282 11.60 -23.60 -20.04
N LYS A 283 10.52 -24.19 -19.54
CA LYS A 283 9.33 -23.42 -19.09
C LYS A 283 9.65 -22.60 -17.82
N PRO A 284 8.92 -21.50 -17.57
CA PRO A 284 9.03 -20.79 -16.30
C PRO A 284 8.65 -21.68 -15.11
N ALA A 285 9.15 -21.36 -13.93
CA ALA A 285 8.88 -22.07 -12.68
C ALA A 285 7.39 -22.04 -12.31
N LEU A 286 6.76 -20.89 -12.59
CA LEU A 286 5.33 -20.69 -12.44
C LEU A 286 4.66 -20.92 -13.80
N PHE A 287 3.72 -21.87 -13.85
CA PHE A 287 2.87 -22.12 -15.02
C PHE A 287 3.63 -22.51 -16.30
N GLY A 288 2.89 -22.75 -17.39
CA GLY A 288 3.45 -23.34 -18.60
C GLY A 288 4.08 -22.36 -19.59
N ASN A 289 3.80 -21.06 -19.47
CA ASN A 289 4.22 -20.00 -20.40
C ASN A 289 4.51 -18.69 -19.65
N GLU A 290 5.17 -17.72 -20.30
CA GLU A 290 5.62 -16.48 -19.67
C GLU A 290 4.50 -15.55 -19.21
N VAL A 291 3.42 -15.44 -20.01
CA VAL A 291 2.31 -14.53 -19.73
C VAL A 291 1.60 -14.95 -18.44
N ASP A 292 1.28 -16.24 -18.34
CA ASP A 292 0.63 -16.81 -17.16
C ASP A 292 1.57 -16.79 -15.95
N ALA A 293 2.88 -17.01 -16.15
CA ALA A 293 3.88 -16.93 -15.09
C ALA A 293 3.93 -15.54 -14.43
N VAL A 294 3.92 -14.48 -15.26
CA VAL A 294 3.92 -13.09 -14.79
C VAL A 294 2.60 -12.74 -14.12
N ALA A 295 1.46 -13.17 -14.70
CA ALA A 295 0.14 -12.95 -14.11
C ALA A 295 0.02 -13.62 -12.74
N GLU A 296 0.54 -14.85 -12.61
CA GLU A 296 0.56 -15.56 -11.33
C GLU A 296 1.41 -14.84 -10.29
N ALA A 297 2.65 -14.50 -10.61
CA ALA A 297 3.55 -13.82 -9.69
C ALA A 297 2.94 -12.50 -9.20
N ARG A 298 2.23 -11.77 -10.07
CA ARG A 298 1.49 -10.56 -9.65
C ARG A 298 0.31 -10.87 -8.73
N ALA A 299 -0.42 -11.94 -8.98
CA ALA A 299 -1.53 -12.35 -8.11
C ALA A 299 -1.02 -12.71 -6.71
N ASP A 300 0.03 -13.53 -6.64
CA ASP A 300 0.66 -13.96 -5.39
C ASP A 300 1.28 -12.77 -4.61
N LEU A 301 1.98 -11.86 -5.29
CA LEU A 301 2.42 -10.60 -4.70
C LEU A 301 1.27 -9.74 -4.17
N SER A 302 0.14 -9.69 -4.89
CA SER A 302 -1.06 -8.94 -4.47
C SER A 302 -1.74 -9.56 -3.25
N ASP A 303 -1.71 -10.89 -3.11
CA ASP A 303 -2.19 -11.59 -1.93
C ASP A 303 -1.28 -11.30 -0.73
N ALA A 304 0.04 -11.36 -0.92
CA ALA A 304 1.00 -11.00 0.12
C ALA A 304 0.89 -9.53 0.55
N ALA A 305 0.67 -8.63 -0.41
CA ALA A 305 0.46 -7.20 -0.19
C ALA A 305 -0.69 -6.89 0.78
N ALA A 306 -1.77 -7.68 0.72
CA ALA A 306 -2.95 -7.44 1.52
C ALA A 306 -2.64 -7.50 3.02
N LEU A 307 -1.87 -8.50 3.47
CA LEU A 307 -1.56 -8.68 4.89
C LEU A 307 -0.82 -7.50 5.51
N PHE A 308 0.16 -6.94 4.80
CA PHE A 308 0.93 -5.79 5.28
C PHE A 308 0.13 -4.48 5.38
N SER A 309 -1.09 -4.46 4.82
CA SER A 309 -2.04 -3.36 5.05
C SER A 309 -2.40 -3.24 6.54
N GLN A 310 -2.36 -4.35 7.30
CA GLN A 310 -2.50 -4.34 8.77
C GLN A 310 -1.46 -3.48 9.48
N CYS A 311 -0.36 -3.11 8.81
CA CYS A 311 0.68 -2.25 9.35
C CYS A 311 0.83 -0.93 8.57
N GLY A 312 -0.17 -0.55 7.76
CA GLY A 312 -0.10 0.68 6.96
C GLY A 312 0.92 0.63 5.82
N VAL A 313 1.33 -0.55 5.36
CA VAL A 313 2.25 -0.72 4.24
C VAL A 313 1.46 -1.15 3.00
N ALA A 314 1.44 -0.30 1.99
CA ALA A 314 0.98 -0.62 0.66
C ALA A 314 2.12 -1.25 -0.15
N VAL A 315 1.93 -2.47 -0.65
CA VAL A 315 2.86 -3.06 -1.62
C VAL A 315 2.37 -2.73 -3.03
N ASP A 316 3.19 -2.03 -3.81
CA ASP A 316 2.79 -1.53 -5.13
C ASP A 316 2.99 -2.59 -6.22
N VAL A 317 2.00 -3.47 -6.36
CA VAL A 317 2.07 -4.61 -7.29
C VAL A 317 1.71 -4.24 -8.73
N ALA A 318 0.90 -3.18 -8.92
CA ALA A 318 0.50 -2.71 -10.25
C ALA A 318 1.70 -2.14 -11.03
N ASP A 319 2.64 -1.51 -10.31
CA ASP A 319 3.91 -1.03 -10.84
C ASP A 319 5.05 -2.04 -10.66
N ALA A 320 4.76 -3.26 -10.17
CA ALA A 320 5.80 -4.27 -9.97
C ALA A 320 6.38 -4.70 -11.33
N ASP A 321 7.70 -4.52 -11.43
CA ASP A 321 8.53 -5.00 -12.52
C ASP A 321 8.72 -6.51 -12.35
N VAL A 322 7.75 -7.27 -12.91
CA VAL A 322 7.73 -8.73 -12.90
C VAL A 322 8.16 -9.24 -14.26
N ARG A 323 9.25 -10.02 -14.30
CA ARG A 323 9.81 -10.59 -15.53
C ARG A 323 10.13 -12.06 -15.41
N VAL A 324 10.17 -12.74 -16.55
CA VAL A 324 10.73 -14.10 -16.65
C VAL A 324 12.22 -14.02 -16.96
N ALA A 325 13.03 -14.89 -16.36
CA ALA A 325 14.46 -14.97 -16.62
C ALA A 325 14.95 -16.42 -16.72
N SER A 326 15.97 -16.64 -17.52
CA SER A 326 16.73 -17.90 -17.53
C SER A 326 17.76 -17.90 -16.38
N PRO A 327 18.23 -19.08 -15.95
CA PRO A 327 19.37 -19.17 -15.03
C PRO A 327 20.55 -18.37 -15.57
N PRO A 328 21.26 -17.60 -14.72
CA PRO A 328 22.37 -16.78 -15.18
C PRO A 328 23.55 -17.65 -15.62
N PRO A 329 24.38 -17.18 -16.58
CA PRO A 329 25.64 -17.86 -16.85
C PRO A 329 26.56 -17.79 -15.63
N PRO A 330 27.42 -18.81 -15.41
CA PRO A 330 28.42 -18.77 -14.35
C PRO A 330 29.31 -17.54 -14.54
N SER A 331 29.31 -16.64 -13.56
CA SER A 331 30.00 -15.35 -13.63
C SER A 331 30.55 -14.89 -12.28
N LEU A 332 30.42 -15.72 -11.24
CA LEU A 332 30.85 -15.42 -9.88
C LEU A 332 31.84 -16.48 -9.43
N VAL A 333 32.98 -16.06 -8.88
CA VAL A 333 34.00 -16.95 -8.30
C VAL A 333 34.10 -16.65 -6.81
N SER A 334 33.93 -17.66 -5.97
CA SER A 334 33.98 -17.54 -4.51
C SER A 334 35.30 -18.05 -3.95
N PHE A 335 35.92 -17.26 -3.08
CA PHE A 335 37.15 -17.55 -2.37
C PHE A 335 36.83 -17.85 -0.90
N GLY A 336 37.34 -18.96 -0.37
CA GLY A 336 37.05 -19.43 0.98
C GLY A 336 35.61 -19.91 1.14
N ASN A 337 35.02 -20.49 0.09
CA ASN A 337 33.60 -20.88 0.01
C ASN A 337 33.16 -21.91 1.08
N ASP A 338 34.11 -22.54 1.75
CA ASP A 338 33.94 -23.51 2.81
C ASP A 338 34.15 -22.86 4.20
N LEU A 339 35.37 -22.83 4.69
CA LEU A 339 35.75 -22.42 6.03
C LEU A 339 36.47 -21.07 6.03
N GLY A 340 36.70 -20.46 4.88
CA GLY A 340 37.45 -19.20 4.78
C GLY A 340 38.87 -19.31 5.34
N LEU A 341 39.56 -20.43 5.10
CA LEU A 341 40.92 -20.63 5.56
C LEU A 341 41.92 -19.79 4.76
N PRO A 342 43.02 -19.33 5.37
CA PRO A 342 44.13 -18.73 4.63
C PRO A 342 44.78 -19.70 3.63
N ALA A 343 45.37 -19.13 2.60
CA ALA A 343 46.08 -19.84 1.55
C ALA A 343 47.39 -20.50 2.03
N SER A 344 47.71 -21.67 1.50
CA SER A 344 49.04 -22.29 1.62
C SER A 344 50.00 -21.84 0.52
N GLY A 345 49.50 -21.12 -0.48
CA GLY A 345 50.20 -20.72 -1.68
C GLY A 345 49.75 -21.55 -2.90
N GLY A 346 49.70 -20.92 -4.06
CA GLY A 346 49.27 -21.55 -5.30
C GLY A 346 48.87 -20.51 -6.34
N GLU A 347 47.88 -20.84 -7.16
CA GLU A 347 47.27 -19.91 -8.10
C GLU A 347 45.81 -20.27 -8.37
N VAL A 348 45.01 -19.25 -8.69
CA VAL A 348 43.67 -19.40 -9.24
C VAL A 348 43.74 -19.40 -10.76
N ARG A 349 43.01 -20.31 -11.40
CA ARG A 349 42.91 -20.44 -12.86
C ARG A 349 41.45 -20.45 -13.29
N ALA A 350 41.13 -19.62 -14.28
CA ALA A 350 39.81 -19.56 -14.87
C ALA A 350 39.88 -19.29 -16.38
N LEU A 351 38.88 -19.75 -17.11
CA LEU A 351 38.55 -19.31 -18.46
C LEU A 351 37.44 -18.27 -18.38
N VAL A 352 37.71 -17.04 -18.80
CA VAL A 352 36.73 -15.95 -18.81
C VAL A 352 36.45 -15.55 -20.24
N ASP A 353 35.23 -15.82 -20.72
CA ASP A 353 34.84 -15.73 -22.14
C ASP A 353 35.87 -16.42 -23.06
N GLY A 354 36.39 -17.58 -22.63
CA GLY A 354 37.39 -18.36 -23.36
C GLY A 354 38.84 -17.87 -23.22
N LYS A 355 39.11 -16.79 -22.48
CA LYS A 355 40.47 -16.32 -22.18
C LYS A 355 40.99 -16.91 -20.88
N HIS A 356 42.20 -17.45 -20.89
CA HIS A 356 42.86 -17.90 -19.66
C HIS A 356 43.26 -16.71 -18.79
N VAL A 357 42.81 -16.72 -17.54
CA VAL A 357 43.21 -15.80 -16.49
C VAL A 357 43.78 -16.64 -15.35
N ALA A 358 45.03 -16.39 -15.00
CA ALA A 358 45.69 -17.03 -13.86
C ALA A 358 46.22 -15.95 -12.92
N ALA A 359 45.96 -16.08 -11.62
CA ALA A 359 46.40 -15.14 -10.60
C ALA A 359 47.12 -15.88 -9.47
N PRO A 360 48.32 -15.45 -9.07
CA PRO A 360 49.07 -16.09 -7.99
C PRO A 360 48.36 -15.86 -6.64
N ILE A 361 48.46 -16.85 -5.76
CA ILE A 361 48.00 -16.78 -4.38
C ILE A 361 49.23 -16.89 -3.48
N ALA A 362 49.48 -15.87 -2.67
CA ALA A 362 50.60 -15.88 -1.73
C ALA A 362 50.31 -16.80 -0.53
N PRO A 363 51.31 -17.52 0.01
CA PRO A 363 51.16 -18.21 1.28
C PRO A 363 50.71 -17.25 2.39
N GLY A 364 49.75 -17.67 3.21
CA GLY A 364 49.15 -16.87 4.27
C GLY A 364 48.11 -15.85 3.81
N ALA A 365 47.88 -15.70 2.49
CA ALA A 365 46.87 -14.77 1.99
C ALA A 365 45.47 -15.15 2.50
N THR A 366 44.73 -14.15 2.99
CA THR A 366 43.31 -14.29 3.33
C THR A 366 42.47 -14.47 2.06
N PRO A 367 41.23 -15.01 2.17
CA PRO A 367 40.31 -15.09 1.03
C PRO A 367 40.13 -13.76 0.29
N LEU A 368 40.09 -12.64 1.04
CA LEU A 368 40.01 -11.31 0.45
C LEU A 368 41.23 -10.93 -0.37
N GLU A 369 42.44 -11.14 0.16
CA GLU A 369 43.67 -10.78 -0.53
C GLU A 369 43.82 -11.58 -1.83
N ALA A 370 43.46 -12.87 -1.79
CA ALA A 370 43.44 -13.73 -2.97
C ALA A 370 42.39 -13.26 -3.99
N ALA A 371 41.17 -12.93 -3.54
CA ALA A 371 40.09 -12.42 -4.39
C ALA A 371 40.45 -11.08 -5.04
N MET A 372 41.06 -10.15 -4.29
CA MET A 372 41.53 -8.87 -4.82
C MET A 372 42.65 -9.04 -5.84
N MET A 373 43.57 -9.99 -5.62
CA MET A 373 44.59 -10.33 -6.61
C MET A 373 43.97 -10.87 -7.88
N PHE A 374 43.02 -11.81 -7.78
CA PHE A 374 42.30 -12.33 -8.94
C PHE A 374 41.53 -11.23 -9.68
N ALA A 375 40.82 -10.34 -8.96
CA ALA A 375 40.13 -9.19 -9.53
C ALA A 375 41.08 -8.28 -10.34
N LYS A 376 42.26 -7.98 -9.81
CA LYS A 376 43.29 -7.21 -10.53
C LYS A 376 43.72 -7.91 -11.83
N TYR A 377 43.89 -9.22 -11.81
CA TYR A 377 44.24 -9.98 -13.02
C TYR A 377 43.09 -10.04 -14.04
N LEU A 378 41.83 -10.06 -13.59
CA LEU A 378 40.67 -9.91 -14.48
C LEU A 378 40.66 -8.54 -15.17
N GLU A 379 40.92 -7.47 -14.42
CA GLU A 379 40.97 -6.10 -14.94
C GLU A 379 42.10 -5.90 -15.97
N LEU A 380 43.29 -6.47 -15.70
CA LEU A 380 44.40 -6.49 -16.65
C LEU A 380 44.05 -7.23 -17.96
N ASN A 381 43.13 -8.20 -17.90
CA ASN A 381 42.63 -8.93 -19.06
C ASN A 381 41.39 -8.30 -19.70
N GLY A 382 41.02 -7.09 -19.26
CA GLY A 382 39.96 -6.27 -19.87
C GLY A 382 38.55 -6.56 -19.36
N PHE A 383 38.41 -7.25 -18.23
CA PHE A 383 37.13 -7.44 -17.55
C PHE A 383 36.92 -6.39 -16.45
N VAL A 384 35.73 -6.36 -15.87
CA VAL A 384 35.41 -5.61 -14.66
C VAL A 384 35.13 -6.62 -13.57
N ALA A 385 35.70 -6.43 -12.38
CA ALA A 385 35.54 -7.32 -11.25
C ALA A 385 34.86 -6.58 -10.09
N GLU A 386 33.77 -7.14 -9.57
CA GLU A 386 33.11 -6.65 -8.36
C GLU A 386 33.41 -7.62 -7.22
N VAL A 387 34.10 -7.12 -6.18
CA VAL A 387 34.51 -7.93 -5.03
C VAL A 387 33.58 -7.66 -3.85
N THR A 388 32.97 -8.72 -3.33
CA THR A 388 31.98 -8.64 -2.25
C THR A 388 32.33 -9.61 -1.14
N ARG A 389 32.43 -9.11 0.10
CA ARG A 389 32.63 -9.95 1.28
C ARG A 389 31.29 -10.52 1.75
N ASN A 390 31.30 -11.78 2.17
CA ASN A 390 30.13 -12.43 2.77
C ASN A 390 30.33 -12.58 4.28
N ALA A 391 29.22 -12.79 5.00
CA ALA A 391 29.28 -13.13 6.41
C ALA A 391 30.04 -14.45 6.63
N ARG A 392 30.57 -14.63 7.83
CA ARG A 392 31.21 -15.87 8.25
C ARG A 392 30.12 -16.89 8.58
N ILE A 393 30.15 -18.05 7.95
CA ILE A 393 29.29 -19.18 8.34
C ILE A 393 29.69 -19.69 9.73
N ALA A 394 28.78 -20.38 10.44
CA ALA A 394 29.01 -20.82 11.82
C ALA A 394 30.32 -21.61 12.04
N PRO A 395 30.70 -22.59 11.20
CA PRO A 395 31.96 -23.32 11.37
C PRO A 395 33.18 -22.62 10.73
N GLY A 396 32.98 -21.48 10.06
CA GLY A 396 34.03 -20.82 9.28
C GLY A 396 35.07 -20.12 10.16
N ALA A 397 36.34 -20.16 9.74
CA ALA A 397 37.41 -19.35 10.29
C ALA A 397 37.28 -17.87 9.90
N THR A 398 36.96 -17.60 8.62
CA THR A 398 36.65 -16.25 8.11
C THR A 398 35.48 -16.30 7.10
N GLY A 399 34.97 -15.13 6.69
CA GLY A 399 33.94 -15.03 5.66
C GLY A 399 34.48 -15.27 4.26
N SER A 400 33.65 -15.86 3.39
CA SER A 400 33.99 -16.02 1.97
C SER A 400 33.97 -14.67 1.24
N VAL A 401 34.62 -14.62 0.08
CA VAL A 401 34.68 -13.42 -0.78
C VAL A 401 34.33 -13.80 -2.20
N ASP A 402 33.29 -13.16 -2.73
CA ASP A 402 32.85 -13.36 -4.10
C ASP A 402 33.50 -12.34 -5.03
N VAL A 403 33.90 -12.79 -6.21
CA VAL A 403 34.35 -11.96 -7.33
C VAL A 403 33.39 -12.18 -8.50
N ARG A 404 32.50 -11.20 -8.73
CA ARG A 404 31.62 -11.20 -9.90
C ARG A 404 32.36 -10.59 -11.08
N VAL A 405 32.32 -11.29 -12.21
CA VAL A 405 33.08 -10.97 -13.42
C VAL A 405 32.13 -10.43 -14.48
N LEU A 406 32.37 -9.19 -14.90
CA LEU A 406 31.57 -8.48 -15.88
C LEU A 406 32.44 -8.15 -17.11
N ARG A 407 31.78 -8.08 -18.28
CA ARG A 407 32.36 -7.44 -19.46
C ARG A 407 32.35 -5.92 -19.26
N ARG A 408 33.23 -5.18 -19.93
CA ARG A 408 33.25 -3.70 -19.89
C ARG A 408 31.92 -3.03 -20.24
N GLY A 409 31.06 -3.71 -21.01
CA GLY A 409 29.71 -3.23 -21.33
C GLY A 409 28.66 -3.47 -20.23
N GLY A 410 29.04 -4.01 -19.06
CA GLY A 410 28.16 -4.18 -17.89
C GLY A 410 27.48 -5.55 -17.77
N GLY A 411 27.49 -6.40 -18.80
CA GLY A 411 26.90 -7.74 -18.75
C GLY A 411 27.82 -8.80 -18.11
N PRO A 412 27.27 -9.89 -17.53
CA PRO A 412 28.07 -10.95 -16.90
C PRO A 412 28.96 -11.67 -17.90
N ALA A 413 30.25 -11.80 -17.58
CA ALA A 413 31.21 -12.59 -18.36
C ALA A 413 31.09 -14.07 -17.98
N ARG A 414 31.17 -14.98 -18.95
CA ARG A 414 31.07 -16.41 -18.66
C ARG A 414 32.41 -16.88 -18.10
N VAL A 415 32.38 -17.42 -16.89
CA VAL A 415 33.52 -18.06 -16.24
C VAL A 415 33.37 -19.57 -16.33
N SER A 416 34.44 -20.26 -16.68
CA SER A 416 34.53 -21.72 -16.66
C SER A 416 35.92 -22.15 -16.21
N THR A 417 36.12 -23.45 -16.03
CA THR A 417 37.43 -24.02 -15.69
C THR A 417 37.63 -25.35 -16.41
N GLU A 418 38.87 -25.67 -16.76
CA GLU A 418 39.27 -26.95 -17.37
C GLU A 418 39.73 -27.98 -16.33
N GLY A 419 39.86 -27.55 -15.06
CA GLY A 419 40.25 -28.37 -13.93
C GLY A 419 39.86 -27.70 -12.60
N PRO A 420 40.50 -28.03 -11.47
CA PRO A 420 40.30 -27.29 -10.22
C PRO A 420 40.56 -25.80 -10.42
N MET A 421 39.70 -24.95 -9.85
CA MET A 421 39.88 -23.48 -9.96
C MET A 421 41.12 -22.97 -9.23
N THR A 422 41.65 -23.72 -8.28
CA THR A 422 42.82 -23.36 -7.49
C THR A 422 43.76 -24.56 -7.38
N THR A 423 45.06 -24.28 -7.37
CA THR A 423 46.11 -25.26 -7.02
C THR A 423 46.47 -25.24 -5.54
N ASP A 424 45.94 -24.27 -4.79
CA ASP A 424 46.10 -24.17 -3.34
C ASP A 424 45.37 -25.32 -2.64
N ARG A 425 45.99 -25.88 -1.59
CA ARG A 425 45.46 -27.03 -0.84
C ARG A 425 44.53 -26.65 0.31
N THR A 426 44.57 -25.39 0.77
CA THR A 426 43.80 -24.93 1.94
C THR A 426 42.76 -23.87 1.58
N LEU A 427 43.07 -22.95 0.66
CA LEU A 427 42.09 -21.96 0.21
C LEU A 427 41.18 -22.55 -0.86
N ALA A 428 39.95 -22.88 -0.50
CA ALA A 428 38.94 -23.31 -1.46
C ALA A 428 38.55 -22.15 -2.40
N VAL A 429 38.51 -22.43 -3.69
CA VAL A 429 37.99 -21.50 -4.71
C VAL A 429 36.98 -22.26 -5.56
N ALA A 430 35.78 -21.70 -5.69
CA ALA A 430 34.65 -22.36 -6.34
C ALA A 430 33.99 -21.45 -7.36
N LEU A 431 33.52 -22.04 -8.46
CA LEU A 431 32.70 -21.38 -9.45
C LEU A 431 31.24 -21.40 -9.01
N GLY A 432 30.63 -20.23 -8.99
CA GLY A 432 29.20 -20.07 -8.84
C GLY A 432 28.46 -20.54 -10.08
N VAL A 433 27.74 -21.65 -9.96
CA VAL A 433 26.88 -22.22 -11.00
C VAL A 433 25.46 -22.29 -10.44
N VAL A 434 24.49 -21.89 -11.26
CA VAL A 434 23.05 -22.00 -10.94
C VAL A 434 22.47 -23.11 -11.81
N GLU A 435 22.08 -24.20 -11.19
CA GLU A 435 21.51 -25.39 -11.81
C GLU A 435 20.18 -25.71 -11.13
N LEU A 436 19.07 -25.46 -11.82
CA LEU A 436 17.73 -25.56 -11.23
C LEU A 436 17.01 -26.86 -11.61
N SER A 437 17.69 -27.80 -12.26
CA SER A 437 17.12 -29.09 -12.66
C SER A 437 16.94 -30.08 -11.49
N ASP A 438 17.69 -29.93 -10.39
CA ASP A 438 17.48 -30.63 -9.12
C ASP A 438 17.03 -29.71 -7.98
N GLY A 439 16.74 -28.44 -8.32
CA GLY A 439 16.23 -27.43 -7.42
C GLY A 439 17.34 -26.52 -6.90
N LEU A 440 16.96 -25.33 -6.40
CA LEU A 440 17.94 -24.40 -5.85
C LEU A 440 18.52 -24.96 -4.54
N THR A 441 19.84 -25.02 -4.42
CA THR A 441 20.51 -25.34 -3.15
C THR A 441 20.26 -24.23 -2.15
N HIS A 442 19.48 -24.54 -1.11
CA HIS A 442 19.12 -23.57 -0.08
C HIS A 442 20.09 -23.61 1.11
N PHE A 443 20.24 -22.48 1.81
CA PHE A 443 21.01 -22.44 3.04
C PHE A 443 20.28 -23.18 4.19
N GLY A 444 21.05 -23.58 5.20
CA GLY A 444 20.55 -24.01 6.49
C GLY A 444 20.99 -23.06 7.60
N ASP A 445 20.78 -23.45 8.86
CA ASP A 445 21.06 -22.59 10.02
C ASP A 445 22.55 -22.20 10.14
N MET A 446 23.44 -23.03 9.60
CA MET A 446 24.89 -22.84 9.74
C MET A 446 25.46 -21.83 8.74
N ASP A 447 24.79 -21.62 7.61
CA ASP A 447 25.25 -20.78 6.51
C ASP A 447 24.25 -19.71 6.09
N SER A 448 23.08 -19.62 6.75
CA SER A 448 22.06 -18.57 6.50
C SER A 448 22.59 -17.14 6.44
N PRO A 449 23.56 -16.71 7.28
CA PRO A 449 24.06 -15.33 7.18
C PRO A 449 24.87 -15.07 5.89
N SER A 450 25.40 -16.13 5.27
CA SER A 450 26.17 -16.04 4.02
C SER A 450 25.37 -16.47 2.80
N GLY A 451 24.32 -17.28 2.96
CA GLY A 451 23.70 -18.05 1.88
C GLY A 451 24.66 -19.08 1.25
N THR A 452 24.11 -19.92 0.38
CA THR A 452 24.87 -20.84 -0.46
C THR A 452 25.56 -20.09 -1.60
N LEU A 453 26.58 -20.71 -2.20
CA LEU A 453 27.23 -20.15 -3.38
C LEU A 453 26.25 -20.03 -4.55
N GLU A 454 25.33 -20.98 -4.68
CA GLU A 454 24.36 -21.01 -5.76
C GLU A 454 23.36 -19.85 -5.65
N GLU A 455 22.76 -19.64 -4.47
CA GLU A 455 21.87 -18.50 -4.20
C GLU A 455 22.56 -17.17 -4.46
N ARG A 456 23.79 -16.98 -3.95
CA ARG A 456 24.53 -15.74 -4.18
C ARG A 456 24.82 -15.53 -5.66
N SER A 457 25.12 -16.60 -6.40
CA SER A 457 25.34 -16.55 -7.84
C SER A 457 24.07 -16.17 -8.60
N LEU A 458 22.93 -16.70 -8.17
CA LEU A 458 21.62 -16.33 -8.69
C LEU A 458 21.31 -14.87 -8.39
N VAL A 459 21.27 -14.49 -7.12
CA VAL A 459 20.79 -13.18 -6.68
C VAL A 459 21.70 -12.05 -7.14
N LYS A 460 23.03 -12.20 -7.05
CA LYS A 460 23.97 -11.16 -7.51
C LYS A 460 24.01 -11.04 -9.03
N SER A 461 23.45 -11.99 -9.78
CA SER A 461 23.25 -11.84 -11.23
C SER A 461 22.07 -10.95 -11.58
N LEU A 462 21.10 -10.82 -10.66
CA LEU A 462 19.92 -9.98 -10.84
C LEU A 462 20.29 -8.50 -10.66
N GLU A 463 19.39 -7.63 -11.10
CA GLU A 463 19.54 -6.21 -10.86
C GLU A 463 19.46 -5.92 -9.36
N PRO A 464 20.42 -5.18 -8.78
CA PRO A 464 20.37 -4.85 -7.37
C PRO A 464 19.16 -3.98 -7.06
N VAL A 465 18.46 -4.32 -5.97
CA VAL A 465 17.37 -3.50 -5.44
C VAL A 465 17.93 -2.58 -4.37
N THR A 466 18.11 -1.30 -4.71
CA THR A 466 18.61 -0.29 -3.77
C THR A 466 17.54 0.26 -2.85
N ARG A 467 16.25 0.12 -3.24
CA ARG A 467 15.07 0.46 -2.44
C ARG A 467 13.95 -0.53 -2.74
N GLY A 468 13.34 -1.08 -1.70
CA GLY A 468 12.31 -2.11 -1.80
C GLY A 468 12.87 -3.53 -1.64
N ALA A 469 12.11 -4.52 -2.11
CA ALA A 469 12.47 -5.93 -2.06
C ALA A 469 12.42 -6.61 -3.44
N HIS A 470 13.12 -7.74 -3.59
CA HIS A 470 13.06 -8.58 -4.79
C HIS A 470 12.48 -9.95 -4.43
N VAL A 471 11.37 -10.34 -5.04
CA VAL A 471 10.82 -11.69 -4.96
C VAL A 471 11.25 -12.51 -6.17
N VAL A 472 11.92 -13.63 -5.93
CA VAL A 472 12.43 -14.54 -6.95
C VAL A 472 11.69 -15.87 -6.86
N TYR A 473 11.05 -16.28 -7.94
CA TYR A 473 10.32 -17.53 -8.03
C TYR A 473 11.18 -18.60 -8.69
N VAL A 474 11.45 -19.69 -7.97
CA VAL A 474 12.24 -20.84 -8.42
C VAL A 474 11.37 -22.09 -8.61
N PRO A 475 11.80 -23.09 -9.41
CA PRO A 475 10.99 -24.29 -9.62
C PRO A 475 10.70 -25.06 -8.33
N TYR A 476 11.72 -25.30 -7.52
CA TYR A 476 11.68 -25.94 -6.20
C TYR A 476 13.04 -25.73 -5.52
N PHE A 477 13.08 -25.88 -4.20
CA PHE A 477 14.33 -26.02 -3.46
C PHE A 477 14.82 -27.47 -3.50
N SER A 478 16.14 -27.66 -3.56
CA SER A 478 16.75 -28.99 -3.47
C SER A 478 16.46 -29.64 -2.11
N GLY A 479 16.42 -30.97 -2.01
CA GLY A 479 16.21 -31.68 -0.73
C GLY A 479 14.77 -31.69 -0.19
N GLY A 480 13.90 -30.79 -0.65
CA GLY A 480 12.47 -30.72 -0.30
C GLY A 480 12.17 -30.08 1.07
N GLY A 481 10.89 -29.76 1.30
CA GLY A 481 10.39 -29.24 2.60
C GLY A 481 10.47 -27.71 2.78
N ARG A 482 11.40 -27.03 2.08
CA ARG A 482 11.47 -25.57 2.02
C ARG A 482 10.56 -25.04 0.91
N ILE A 483 9.78 -23.99 1.18
CA ILE A 483 8.92 -23.34 0.17
C ILE A 483 9.20 -21.84 0.01
N GLY A 484 9.95 -21.25 0.94
CA GLY A 484 10.37 -19.85 0.93
C GLY A 484 11.62 -19.65 1.78
N GLU A 485 12.41 -18.64 1.42
CA GLU A 485 13.53 -18.13 2.22
C GLU A 485 13.72 -16.62 1.96
N SER A 486 14.43 -15.97 2.87
CA SER A 486 14.64 -14.53 2.85
C SER A 486 16.06 -14.15 3.26
N PHE A 487 16.58 -13.11 2.59
CA PHE A 487 17.85 -12.48 2.91
C PHE A 487 17.59 -11.13 3.57
N ILE A 488 17.86 -11.04 4.87
CA ILE A 488 17.60 -9.86 5.69
C ILE A 488 18.85 -8.99 5.87
N TYR A 489 18.69 -7.82 6.46
CA TYR A 489 19.81 -6.88 6.68
C TYR A 489 20.64 -7.26 7.91
N GLY A 490 19.99 -7.67 8.99
CA GLY A 490 20.55 -7.91 10.31
C GLY A 490 21.61 -9.02 10.37
N ASP A 491 21.56 -9.95 9.43
CA ASP A 491 22.51 -11.07 9.36
C ASP A 491 23.89 -10.66 8.81
N GLY A 492 24.03 -9.42 8.32
CA GLY A 492 25.27 -8.95 7.71
C GLY A 492 25.58 -9.64 6.38
N SER A 493 24.57 -10.28 5.77
CA SER A 493 24.68 -10.91 4.47
C SER A 493 25.01 -9.89 3.38
N SER A 494 25.75 -10.34 2.38
CA SER A 494 26.05 -9.54 1.20
C SER A 494 24.89 -9.43 0.22
N VAL A 495 23.89 -10.30 0.41
CA VAL A 495 22.60 -10.29 -0.25
C VAL A 495 21.58 -9.85 0.78
N ARG A 496 20.66 -8.95 0.40
CA ARG A 496 19.65 -8.40 1.32
C ARG A 496 18.42 -7.95 0.56
N ASN A 497 17.29 -7.90 1.25
CA ASN A 497 15.99 -7.51 0.71
C ASN A 497 15.56 -8.41 -0.45
N VAL A 498 15.90 -9.70 -0.37
CA VAL A 498 15.54 -10.69 -1.38
C VAL A 498 14.77 -11.80 -0.71
N VAL A 499 13.70 -12.22 -1.37
CA VAL A 499 12.85 -13.34 -1.00
C VAL A 499 12.93 -14.32 -2.16
N ILE A 500 13.20 -15.59 -1.85
CA ILE A 500 13.14 -16.66 -2.84
C ILE A 500 12.01 -17.59 -2.44
N VAL A 501 11.06 -17.81 -3.34
CA VAL A 501 9.90 -18.68 -3.11
C VAL A 501 9.84 -19.72 -4.22
N ASP A 502 9.48 -20.92 -3.83
CA ASP A 502 9.36 -22.01 -4.77
C ASP A 502 7.96 -22.08 -5.41
N ARG A 503 7.79 -22.92 -6.44
CA ARG A 503 6.48 -23.00 -7.13
C ARG A 503 5.35 -23.46 -6.21
N SER A 504 5.65 -24.23 -5.16
CA SER A 504 4.64 -24.81 -4.28
C SER A 504 4.13 -23.76 -3.28
N GLY A 505 5.04 -22.95 -2.73
CA GLY A 505 4.70 -21.78 -1.93
C GLY A 505 3.83 -20.80 -2.70
N ALA A 506 4.23 -20.45 -3.93
CA ALA A 506 3.49 -19.53 -4.78
C ALA A 506 2.10 -20.06 -5.18
N ARG A 507 1.96 -21.37 -5.47
CA ARG A 507 0.67 -21.96 -5.85
C ARG A 507 -0.32 -22.06 -4.70
N ALA A 508 0.18 -22.20 -3.47
CA ALA A 508 -0.65 -22.23 -2.28
C ALA A 508 -1.26 -20.85 -1.98
N ARG A 509 -0.64 -19.75 -2.44
CA ARG A 509 -1.15 -18.38 -2.30
C ARG A 509 -1.64 -18.10 -0.87
N GLN A 510 -2.92 -17.75 -0.71
CA GLN A 510 -3.57 -17.44 0.57
C GLN A 510 -3.63 -18.63 1.54
N SER A 511 -3.38 -19.87 1.12
CA SER A 511 -3.27 -20.97 2.07
C SER A 511 -1.89 -20.99 2.74
N SER A 512 -0.78 -20.77 2.03
CA SER A 512 0.55 -20.76 2.66
C SER A 512 0.97 -19.40 3.19
N HIS A 513 0.57 -18.33 2.50
CA HIS A 513 1.12 -16.98 2.66
C HIS A 513 2.67 -16.92 2.60
N ALA A 514 3.30 -17.84 1.86
CA ALA A 514 4.76 -17.97 1.82
C ALA A 514 5.49 -16.66 1.45
N VAL A 515 5.07 -15.98 0.37
CA VAL A 515 5.67 -14.68 -0.01
C VAL A 515 5.48 -13.62 1.07
N ALA A 516 4.32 -13.61 1.74
CA ALA A 516 4.07 -12.64 2.81
C ALA A 516 4.95 -12.94 4.03
N HIS A 517 5.11 -14.21 4.39
CA HIS A 517 5.97 -14.65 5.48
C HIS A 517 7.43 -14.23 5.23
N GLU A 518 7.97 -14.54 4.06
CA GLU A 518 9.34 -14.19 3.71
C GLU A 518 9.57 -12.67 3.57
N LEU A 519 8.60 -11.94 3.02
CA LEU A 519 8.63 -10.48 3.07
C LEU A 519 8.56 -9.95 4.50
N GLY A 520 7.92 -10.70 5.41
CA GLY A 520 7.84 -10.41 6.83
C GLY A 520 9.23 -10.43 7.47
N HIS A 521 10.03 -11.46 7.22
CA HIS A 521 11.43 -11.52 7.66
C HIS A 521 12.24 -10.31 7.18
N VAL A 522 12.09 -9.94 5.90
CA VAL A 522 12.76 -8.76 5.32
C VAL A 522 12.31 -7.47 6.00
N LEU A 523 10.99 -7.26 6.16
CA LEU A 523 10.44 -6.02 6.69
C LEU A 523 10.69 -5.84 8.20
N LEU A 524 10.63 -6.94 8.95
CA LEU A 524 10.87 -6.98 10.38
C LEU A 524 12.37 -7.02 10.73
N ASP A 525 13.23 -7.31 9.75
CA ASP A 525 14.64 -7.63 9.97
C ASP A 525 14.79 -8.66 11.11
N MET A 526 14.07 -9.78 10.99
CA MET A 526 13.93 -10.79 12.03
C MET A 526 14.44 -12.14 11.52
N PRO A 527 15.56 -12.65 12.07
CA PRO A 527 15.98 -14.02 11.81
C PRO A 527 15.13 -15.00 12.62
N GLY A 528 14.73 -16.11 12.01
CA GLY A 528 13.94 -17.18 12.63
C GLY A 528 12.50 -16.79 12.95
N HIS A 529 11.78 -17.69 13.62
CA HIS A 529 10.36 -17.55 13.91
C HIS A 529 10.09 -17.36 15.41
N PRO A 530 9.05 -16.59 15.82
CA PRO A 530 8.73 -16.38 17.23
C PRO A 530 8.37 -17.66 18.01
N ASP A 531 7.85 -18.68 17.30
CA ASP A 531 7.42 -19.98 17.82
C ASP A 531 8.56 -20.99 17.97
N ASP A 532 9.72 -20.78 17.33
CA ASP A 532 10.92 -21.62 17.51
C ASP A 532 11.33 -21.76 19.00
N PHE A 533 10.89 -20.81 19.83
CA PHE A 533 11.13 -20.78 21.28
C PHE A 533 9.87 -20.41 22.09
N GLY A 534 8.69 -20.37 21.45
CA GLY A 534 7.47 -19.73 21.95
C GLY A 534 6.25 -20.64 22.00
N LYS A 535 5.07 -20.03 22.21
CA LYS A 535 3.78 -20.71 22.08
C LYS A 535 3.33 -20.61 20.62
N ASP A 536 3.06 -21.75 20.00
CA ASP A 536 2.48 -21.86 18.66
C ASP A 536 1.20 -20.99 18.53
N THR A 537 1.19 -20.13 17.51
CA THR A 537 0.19 -19.13 17.20
C THR A 537 -0.06 -19.11 15.69
N PRO A 538 -0.73 -20.14 15.14
CA PRO A 538 -0.73 -20.41 13.69
C PRO A 538 -1.50 -19.38 12.85
N HIS A 539 -2.17 -18.42 13.50
CA HIS A 539 -2.84 -17.29 12.87
C HIS A 539 -1.92 -16.07 12.72
N LEU A 540 -0.76 -16.02 13.38
CA LEU A 540 0.24 -14.96 13.16
C LEU A 540 1.03 -15.23 11.89
N LEU A 541 1.44 -14.18 11.20
CA LEU A 541 2.13 -14.32 9.91
C LEU A 541 3.51 -14.98 10.06
N MET A 542 4.26 -14.60 11.09
CA MET A 542 5.66 -15.04 11.28
C MET A 542 5.81 -16.40 11.95
N ASP A 543 4.70 -17.11 12.18
CA ASP A 543 4.67 -18.44 12.77
C ASP A 543 5.08 -19.51 11.75
N SER A 544 5.95 -20.44 12.14
CA SER A 544 6.61 -21.41 11.25
C SER A 544 5.74 -22.60 10.85
N ASP A 545 4.82 -23.02 11.72
CA ASP A 545 4.09 -24.29 11.60
C ASP A 545 2.84 -24.19 10.72
N ALA A 546 2.40 -22.97 10.46
CA ALA A 546 1.18 -22.75 9.72
C ALA A 546 1.48 -22.80 8.21
N SER A 547 1.41 -24.00 7.65
CA SER A 547 1.49 -24.24 6.21
C SER A 547 0.14 -24.08 5.49
N ASP A 548 -0.98 -23.98 6.23
CA ASP A 548 -2.33 -23.75 5.70
C ASP A 548 -3.18 -22.81 6.60
N ALA A 549 -3.28 -21.54 6.22
CA ALA A 549 -4.12 -20.52 6.85
C ALA A 549 -5.62 -20.86 6.79
N SER A 550 -6.07 -21.71 5.84
CA SER A 550 -7.48 -22.09 5.78
C SER A 550 -7.91 -22.96 6.97
N ALA A 551 -6.97 -23.68 7.60
CA ALA A 551 -7.24 -24.48 8.79
C ALA A 551 -7.29 -23.64 10.08
N TYR A 552 -6.59 -22.50 10.12
CA TYR A 552 -6.38 -21.70 11.35
C TYR A 552 -6.97 -20.29 11.29
N GLY A 553 -7.55 -19.90 10.15
CA GLY A 553 -8.12 -18.58 9.92
C GLY A 553 -7.14 -17.59 9.24
N PRO A 554 -7.63 -16.40 8.89
CA PRO A 554 -6.83 -15.41 8.15
C PRO A 554 -5.64 -14.90 8.99
N ARG A 555 -4.50 -14.68 8.33
CA ARG A 555 -3.26 -14.28 9.00
C ARG A 555 -3.30 -12.88 9.60
N ARG A 556 -2.52 -12.69 10.67
CA ARG A 556 -2.46 -11.46 11.46
C ARG A 556 -1.04 -10.98 11.70
N LEU A 557 -0.93 -9.65 11.80
CA LEU A 557 0.25 -8.95 12.28
C LEU A 557 -0.10 -8.21 13.58
N THR A 558 0.78 -8.32 14.56
CA THR A 558 0.65 -7.68 15.88
C THR A 558 1.05 -6.20 15.84
N ASN A 559 0.69 -5.44 16.88
CA ASN A 559 1.18 -4.06 17.04
C ASN A 559 2.71 -4.01 17.07
N ASP A 560 3.35 -4.96 17.75
CA ASP A 560 4.80 -4.97 17.93
C ASP A 560 5.53 -5.27 16.62
N GLU A 561 4.98 -6.17 15.80
CA GLU A 561 5.44 -6.40 14.43
C GLU A 561 5.27 -5.15 13.58
N CYS A 562 4.10 -4.49 13.60
CA CYS A 562 3.92 -3.25 12.85
C CYS A 562 4.89 -2.13 13.28
N ALA A 563 5.11 -1.97 14.60
CA ALA A 563 6.07 -1.02 15.14
C ALA A 563 7.51 -1.36 14.69
N ARG A 564 7.85 -2.66 14.66
CA ARG A 564 9.14 -3.16 14.20
C ARG A 564 9.34 -2.92 12.71
N ILE A 565 8.34 -3.16 11.86
CA ILE A 565 8.41 -2.86 10.42
C ILE A 565 8.77 -1.38 10.20
N VAL A 566 8.09 -0.47 10.89
CA VAL A 566 8.37 0.98 10.77
C VAL A 566 9.78 1.31 11.26
N ARG A 567 10.24 0.67 12.34
CA ARG A 567 11.56 0.93 12.93
C ARG A 567 12.71 0.40 12.06
N GLU A 568 12.59 -0.82 11.54
CA GLU A 568 13.68 -1.50 10.82
C GLU A 568 13.67 -1.20 9.32
N SER A 569 12.48 -0.97 8.72
CA SER A 569 12.32 -0.76 7.28
C SER A 569 11.83 0.63 6.88
N GLY A 570 11.38 1.44 7.84
CA GLY A 570 10.87 2.79 7.58
C GLY A 570 11.91 3.80 7.08
N PRO A 571 11.50 4.99 6.63
CA PRO A 571 12.38 5.99 6.03
C PRO A 571 13.54 6.48 6.90
N ARG A 572 13.44 6.28 8.23
CA ARG A 572 14.45 6.68 9.23
C ARG A 572 15.30 5.50 9.73
N SER A 573 15.11 4.30 9.18
CA SER A 573 15.85 3.11 9.60
C SER A 573 17.28 3.09 9.04
N LYS A 574 18.08 2.11 9.47
CA LYS A 574 19.44 1.90 8.95
C LYS A 574 19.45 1.38 7.51
N ALA A 575 18.39 0.68 7.11
CA ALA A 575 18.23 0.08 5.79
C ALA A 575 16.82 0.40 5.24
N PRO A 576 16.56 1.67 4.88
CA PRO A 576 15.23 2.11 4.50
C PRO A 576 14.81 1.46 3.18
N ILE A 577 13.75 0.65 3.23
CA ILE A 577 13.11 0.06 2.05
C ILE A 577 11.66 0.53 1.85
N LEU A 578 11.07 1.15 2.87
CA LEU A 578 9.76 1.79 2.81
C LEU A 578 9.89 3.28 2.50
N GLU A 579 8.95 3.78 1.70
CA GLU A 579 8.80 5.20 1.38
C GLU A 579 7.48 5.71 1.99
N VAL A 580 7.43 6.96 2.45
CA VAL A 580 6.16 7.56 2.87
C VAL A 580 5.25 7.66 1.65
N LEU A 581 4.02 7.16 1.77
CA LEU A 581 2.98 7.33 0.78
C LEU A 581 2.31 8.70 1.03
N PRO A 582 2.37 9.65 0.07
CA PRO A 582 1.76 10.96 0.24
C PRO A 582 0.25 10.85 0.49
N ARG A 583 -0.29 11.78 1.30
CA ARG A 583 -1.75 11.96 1.39
C ARG A 583 -2.25 12.47 0.04
N GLY A 584 -3.19 11.74 -0.55
CA GLY A 584 -3.85 12.10 -1.80
C GLY A 584 -5.32 12.42 -1.57
N PRO A 585 -5.98 13.13 -2.51
CA PRO A 585 -7.38 13.50 -2.40
C PRO A 585 -8.29 12.26 -2.37
N VAL A 586 -9.47 12.42 -1.78
CA VAL A 586 -10.58 11.48 -1.93
C VAL A 586 -10.95 11.40 -3.41
N PRO A 587 -10.92 10.20 -4.02
CA PRO A 587 -11.20 10.05 -5.43
C PRO A 587 -12.66 10.37 -5.75
N ALA A 588 -12.92 10.80 -6.99
CA ALA A 588 -14.29 10.99 -7.46
C ALA A 588 -15.04 9.65 -7.45
N LEU A 589 -16.03 9.53 -6.57
CA LEU A 589 -16.90 8.36 -6.53
C LEU A 589 -17.74 8.30 -7.82
N LYS A 590 -17.54 7.25 -8.60
CA LYS A 590 -18.46 6.88 -9.68
C LYS A 590 -19.59 6.06 -9.06
N LEU A 591 -20.55 6.75 -8.46
CA LEU A 591 -21.76 6.11 -7.92
C LEU A 591 -22.64 5.63 -9.10
N PRO A 592 -23.13 4.37 -9.08
CA PRO A 592 -24.07 3.87 -10.09
C PRO A 592 -25.46 4.52 -10.05
#